data_AF-A0A7X9XHZ1-F1
#
_entry.id   AF-A0A7X9XHZ1-F1
#
_cell.length_a   1.000
_cell.length_b   1.000
_cell.length_c   1.000
_cell.angle_alpha   90.00
_cell.angle_beta   90.00
_cell.angle_gamma   90.00
#
_symmetry.space_group_name_H-M   'P 1'
#
loop_
_entity.id
_entity.type
_entity.pdbx_description
1 polymer ?
#
loop_
_entity_poly.entity_id
_entity_poly.type
_entity_poly.pdbx_seq_one_letter_code
_entity_poly.pdbx_strand_id
1 'polypeptide(L)'
;MKRKKRIQWYSVILLAFSLTACQVKRPETVIPDAKMENVLYDFHIAKAMGEEVPYSDSYKRVLYIESVYKKHGITQADFDSSMVWYARHPDALTKVYEKVNQRLKAERDGINHLIALRDNKPKESLPGDSIDVWIGRHIYHLTGMSLDNKLTFALPSDTNFKDRDTLKWTVRFRFLNGVPDSLHAPLMAMQILYAKDTLNDMRRIKQSGTETISLFADTLGEIKEIRGFIYYPVQTSAQSILTDRISLMRYHATDTLFNADKESLKTTDDKAVKKDTVLSKPAEVKEQDVEQNNARRPEMRPRPRLRQTTEK
;
A
#
# COMPACT_ATOMS: atom_id res chain seq x y z
N MET A 1 -50.47 9.39 53.32
CA MET A 1 -49.89 8.83 52.08
C MET A 1 -49.86 9.77 50.84
N LYS A 2 -50.65 10.85 50.77
CA LYS A 2 -50.72 11.73 49.57
C LYS A 2 -49.49 12.65 49.34
N ARG A 3 -48.75 13.04 50.40
CA ARG A 3 -47.61 13.99 50.31
C ARG A 3 -46.31 13.36 49.76
N LYS A 4 -46.03 12.10 50.11
CA LYS A 4 -44.87 11.35 49.58
C LYS A 4 -44.98 11.08 48.08
N LYS A 5 -46.16 10.72 47.58
CA LYS A 5 -46.40 10.55 46.13
C LYS A 5 -46.20 11.85 45.35
N ARG A 6 -46.62 13.01 45.87
CA ARG A 6 -46.38 14.31 45.21
C ARG A 6 -44.89 14.65 45.09
N ILE A 7 -44.10 14.43 46.14
CA ILE A 7 -42.64 14.68 46.13
C ILE A 7 -41.94 13.75 45.13
N GLN A 8 -42.35 12.48 45.08
CA GLN A 8 -41.81 11.49 44.15
C GLN A 8 -42.10 11.86 42.68
N TRP A 9 -43.29 12.42 42.40
CA TRP A 9 -43.63 12.94 41.08
C TRP A 9 -42.81 14.18 40.70
N TYR A 10 -42.57 15.12 41.62
CA TYR A 10 -41.69 16.26 41.36
C TYR A 10 -40.24 15.83 41.10
N SER A 11 -39.73 14.81 41.80
CA SER A 11 -38.39 14.26 41.54
C SER A 11 -38.28 13.59 40.17
N VAL A 12 -39.32 12.87 39.71
CA VAL A 12 -39.34 12.26 38.37
C VAL A 12 -39.40 13.34 37.28
N ILE A 13 -40.19 14.39 37.47
CA ILE A 13 -40.28 15.52 36.53
C ILE A 13 -38.94 16.27 36.48
N LEU A 14 -38.33 16.55 37.63
CA LEU A 14 -37.01 17.21 37.70
C LEU A 14 -35.92 16.38 37.02
N LEU A 15 -35.94 15.04 37.21
CA LEU A 15 -35.02 14.11 36.56
C LEU A 15 -35.24 14.08 35.04
N ALA A 16 -36.49 14.08 34.58
CA ALA A 16 -36.82 14.13 33.16
C ALA A 16 -36.34 15.44 32.49
N PHE A 17 -36.47 16.59 33.18
CA PHE A 17 -35.93 17.87 32.69
C PHE A 17 -34.39 17.89 32.65
N SER A 18 -33.73 17.26 33.64
CA SER A 18 -32.26 17.21 33.68
C SER A 18 -31.63 16.42 32.52
N LEU A 19 -32.35 15.45 31.94
CA LEU A 19 -31.90 14.66 30.78
C LEU A 19 -32.01 15.41 29.44
N THR A 20 -32.74 16.53 29.40
CA THR A 20 -32.90 17.35 28.17
C THR A 20 -31.96 18.55 28.11
N ALA A 21 -31.22 18.83 29.19
CA ALA A 21 -30.43 20.06 29.34
C ALA A 21 -29.03 20.04 28.68
N CYS A 22 -28.61 18.91 28.09
CA CYS A 22 -27.31 18.78 27.42
C CYS A 22 -27.41 18.61 25.89
N GLN A 23 -28.47 19.10 25.26
CA GLN A 23 -28.48 19.22 23.80
C GLN A 23 -27.85 20.56 23.41
N VAL A 24 -26.61 20.53 22.92
CA VAL A 24 -25.96 21.72 22.40
C VAL A 24 -26.75 22.23 21.21
N LYS A 25 -27.44 23.37 21.39
CA LYS A 25 -28.33 23.94 20.39
C LYS A 25 -27.48 24.45 19.22
N ARG A 26 -27.55 23.75 18.08
CA ARG A 26 -26.89 24.17 16.83
C ARG A 26 -27.55 25.46 16.30
N PRO A 27 -26.78 26.54 16.05
CA PRO A 27 -27.30 27.73 15.38
C PRO A 27 -27.77 27.40 13.95
N GLU A 28 -28.82 28.07 13.47
CA GLU A 28 -29.36 27.85 12.12
C GLU A 28 -28.39 28.22 11.01
N THR A 29 -27.44 29.10 11.29
CA THR A 29 -26.37 29.51 10.36
C THR A 29 -25.33 28.43 10.12
N VAL A 30 -25.29 27.39 10.97
CA VAL A 30 -24.33 26.29 10.85
C VAL A 30 -24.90 25.24 9.90
N ILE A 31 -24.13 24.92 8.85
CA ILE A 31 -24.46 23.87 7.89
C ILE A 31 -24.74 22.55 8.65
N PRO A 32 -25.91 21.91 8.45
CA PRO A 32 -26.25 20.66 9.11
C PRO A 32 -25.34 19.49 8.71
N ASP A 33 -25.18 18.49 9.58
CA ASP A 33 -24.25 17.37 9.37
C ASP A 33 -24.37 16.68 8.00
N ALA A 34 -25.60 16.35 7.58
CA ALA A 34 -25.83 15.69 6.30
C ALA A 34 -25.43 16.56 5.09
N LYS A 35 -25.59 17.89 5.20
CA LYS A 35 -25.13 18.81 4.16
C LYS A 35 -23.61 18.99 4.24
N MET A 36 -23.05 19.10 5.45
CA MET A 36 -21.62 19.24 5.67
C MET A 36 -20.83 18.01 5.17
N GLU A 37 -21.37 16.81 5.31
CA GLU A 37 -20.80 15.58 4.75
C GLU A 37 -20.58 15.70 3.23
N ASN A 38 -21.62 16.13 2.50
CA ASN A 38 -21.54 16.30 1.05
C ASN A 38 -20.61 17.44 0.64
N VAL A 39 -20.63 18.56 1.38
CA VAL A 39 -19.74 19.70 1.16
C VAL A 39 -18.29 19.30 1.37
N LEU A 40 -17.95 18.65 2.48
CA LEU A 40 -16.57 18.25 2.81
C LEU A 40 -16.04 17.19 1.85
N TYR A 41 -16.88 16.24 1.43
CA TYR A 41 -16.52 15.25 0.42
C TYR A 41 -16.09 15.94 -0.89
N ASP A 42 -16.92 16.83 -1.45
CA ASP A 42 -16.59 17.53 -2.69
C ASP A 42 -15.44 18.54 -2.51
N PHE A 43 -15.37 19.19 -1.35
CA PHE A 43 -14.32 20.15 -1.00
C PHE A 43 -12.93 19.50 -1.02
N HIS A 44 -12.78 18.32 -0.41
CA HIS A 44 -11.49 17.62 -0.39
C HIS A 44 -11.07 17.10 -1.76
N ILE A 45 -12.02 16.67 -2.60
CA ILE A 45 -11.74 16.29 -3.98
C ILE A 45 -11.27 17.52 -4.77
N ALA A 46 -12.00 18.63 -4.70
CA ALA A 46 -11.64 19.88 -5.36
C ALA A 46 -10.27 20.41 -4.91
N LYS A 47 -9.97 20.29 -3.61
CA LYS A 47 -8.66 20.65 -3.04
C LYS A 47 -7.54 19.77 -3.60
N ALA A 48 -7.73 18.45 -3.63
CA ALA A 48 -6.76 17.52 -4.20
C ALA A 48 -6.50 17.79 -5.69
N MET A 49 -7.55 18.07 -6.46
CA MET A 49 -7.41 18.50 -7.87
C MET A 49 -6.62 19.81 -8.00
N GLY A 50 -6.82 20.75 -7.07
CA GLY A 50 -6.08 22.01 -7.01
C GLY A 50 -4.59 21.85 -6.72
N GLU A 51 -4.19 20.84 -5.94
CA GLU A 51 -2.78 20.57 -5.63
C GLU A 51 -1.96 20.16 -6.86
N GLU A 52 -2.61 19.51 -7.84
CA GLU A 52 -1.97 19.12 -9.11
C GLU A 52 -1.84 20.29 -10.11
N VAL A 53 -2.48 21.43 -9.85
CA VAL A 53 -2.44 22.60 -10.73
C VAL A 53 -1.06 23.29 -10.66
N PRO A 54 -0.41 23.57 -11.80
CA PRO A 54 0.84 24.35 -11.84
C PRO A 54 0.72 25.72 -11.18
N TYR A 55 1.82 26.24 -10.63
CA TYR A 55 1.81 27.53 -9.94
C TYR A 55 1.34 28.71 -10.83
N SER A 56 1.67 28.67 -12.13
CA SER A 56 1.21 29.66 -13.12
C SER A 56 -0.31 29.78 -13.20
N ASP A 57 -1.02 28.71 -12.87
CA ASP A 57 -2.47 28.59 -13.01
C ASP A 57 -3.16 28.53 -11.63
N SER A 58 -2.49 29.04 -10.59
CA SER A 58 -2.96 28.98 -9.19
C SER A 58 -4.39 29.49 -8.97
N TYR A 59 -4.89 30.41 -9.82
CA TYR A 59 -6.28 30.86 -9.79
C TYR A 59 -7.31 29.72 -9.95
N LYS A 60 -6.97 28.65 -10.70
CA LYS A 60 -7.86 27.48 -10.86
C LYS A 60 -8.12 26.77 -9.55
N ARG A 61 -7.19 26.83 -8.58
CA ARG A 61 -7.37 26.27 -7.23
C ARG A 61 -8.54 26.93 -6.51
N VAL A 62 -8.65 28.26 -6.63
CA VAL A 62 -9.75 29.03 -6.07
C VAL A 62 -11.06 28.67 -6.76
N LEU A 63 -11.06 28.62 -8.11
CA LEU A 63 -12.24 28.26 -8.89
C LEU A 63 -12.79 26.87 -8.57
N TYR A 64 -11.92 25.88 -8.30
CA TYR A 64 -12.36 24.56 -7.88
C TYR A 64 -13.12 24.60 -6.54
N ILE A 65 -12.59 25.29 -5.54
CA ILE A 65 -13.27 25.44 -4.24
C ILE A 65 -14.57 26.24 -4.37
N GLU A 66 -14.56 27.34 -5.12
CA GLU A 66 -15.77 28.14 -5.38
C GLU A 66 -16.86 27.32 -6.08
N SER A 67 -16.48 26.43 -7.00
CA SER A 67 -17.43 25.54 -7.68
C SER A 67 -18.15 24.59 -6.72
N VAL A 68 -17.48 24.16 -5.64
CA VAL A 68 -18.07 23.34 -4.58
C VAL A 68 -19.11 24.15 -3.80
N TYR A 69 -18.77 25.37 -3.39
CA TYR A 69 -19.69 26.24 -2.69
C TYR A 69 -20.95 26.52 -3.53
N LYS A 70 -20.76 26.81 -4.83
CA LYS A 70 -21.85 26.99 -5.78
C LYS A 70 -22.72 25.73 -5.93
N LYS A 71 -22.11 24.54 -6.04
CA LYS A 71 -22.82 23.24 -6.14
C LYS A 71 -23.72 22.98 -4.93
N HIS A 72 -23.27 23.35 -3.73
CA HIS A 72 -24.01 23.14 -2.48
C HIS A 72 -24.91 24.32 -2.08
N GLY A 73 -24.93 25.40 -2.87
CA GLY A 73 -25.68 26.61 -2.57
C GLY A 73 -25.29 27.21 -1.22
N ILE A 74 -23.98 27.31 -0.96
CA ILE A 74 -23.41 27.95 0.23
C ILE A 74 -22.39 29.01 -0.21
N THR A 75 -22.10 29.95 0.68
CA THR A 75 -20.98 30.87 0.52
C THR A 75 -19.75 30.37 1.29
N GLN A 76 -18.58 30.93 0.97
CA GLN A 76 -17.38 30.66 1.77
C GLN A 76 -17.58 31.06 3.24
N ALA A 77 -18.27 32.18 3.50
CA ALA A 77 -18.56 32.62 4.86
C ALA A 77 -19.45 31.63 5.63
N ASP A 78 -20.44 31.03 4.98
CA ASP A 78 -21.28 29.98 5.59
C ASP A 78 -20.43 28.75 5.97
N PHE A 79 -19.51 28.35 5.10
CA PHE A 79 -18.60 27.24 5.35
C PHE A 79 -17.64 27.54 6.51
N ASP A 80 -16.96 28.69 6.47
CA ASP A 80 -15.95 29.08 7.46
C ASP A 80 -16.59 29.27 8.85
N SER A 81 -17.75 29.93 8.91
CA SER A 81 -18.50 30.11 10.17
C SER A 81 -19.02 28.77 10.73
N SER A 82 -19.48 27.87 9.86
CA SER A 82 -19.85 26.51 10.27
C SER A 82 -18.66 25.74 10.80
N MET A 83 -17.49 25.86 10.17
CA MET A 83 -16.29 25.16 10.63
C MET A 83 -15.79 25.67 11.98
N VAL A 84 -15.94 26.97 12.25
CA VAL A 84 -15.68 27.53 13.59
C VAL A 84 -16.60 26.91 14.65
N TRP A 85 -17.85 26.61 14.32
CA TRP A 85 -18.75 25.88 15.23
C TRP A 85 -18.30 24.42 15.39
N TYR A 86 -18.06 23.69 14.29
CA TYR A 86 -17.63 22.29 14.32
C TYR A 86 -16.31 22.07 15.08
N ALA A 87 -15.37 23.00 15.00
CA ALA A 87 -14.13 22.96 15.76
C ALA A 87 -14.36 22.99 17.29
N ARG A 88 -15.47 23.59 17.75
CA ARG A 88 -15.88 23.59 19.16
C ARG A 88 -16.77 22.39 19.53
N HIS A 89 -17.16 21.57 18.55
CA HIS A 89 -18.04 20.41 18.71
C HIS A 89 -17.42 19.19 18.02
N PRO A 90 -16.28 18.68 18.56
CA PRO A 90 -15.51 17.63 17.92
C PRO A 90 -16.31 16.35 17.68
N ASP A 91 -17.24 15.98 18.56
CA ASP A 91 -18.09 14.80 18.38
C ASP A 91 -18.97 14.88 17.13
N ALA A 92 -19.48 16.09 16.80
CA ALA A 92 -20.27 16.30 15.60
C ALA A 92 -19.38 16.23 14.35
N LEU A 93 -18.18 16.85 14.40
CA LEU A 93 -17.24 16.86 13.29
C LEU A 93 -16.69 15.46 13.00
N THR A 94 -16.37 14.68 14.02
CA THR A 94 -15.91 13.29 13.90
C THR A 94 -16.94 12.43 13.17
N LYS A 95 -18.22 12.51 13.55
CA LYS A 95 -19.30 11.76 12.88
C LYS A 95 -19.44 12.13 11.40
N VAL A 96 -19.26 13.41 11.05
CA VAL A 96 -19.27 13.85 9.65
C VAL A 96 -18.07 13.24 8.91
N TYR A 97 -16.86 13.34 9.47
CA TYR A 97 -15.67 12.79 8.83
C TYR A 97 -15.64 11.26 8.73
N GLU A 98 -16.23 10.52 9.68
CA GLU A 98 -16.37 9.07 9.59
C GLU A 98 -17.10 8.68 8.31
N LYS A 99 -18.21 9.35 7.99
CA LYS A 99 -18.99 9.10 6.78
C LYS A 99 -18.27 9.54 5.51
N VAL A 100 -17.63 10.73 5.52
CA VAL A 100 -16.82 11.21 4.40
C VAL A 100 -15.70 10.22 4.08
N ASN A 101 -14.98 9.74 5.09
CA ASN A 101 -13.89 8.77 4.94
C ASN A 101 -14.41 7.42 4.42
N GLN A 102 -15.53 6.92 4.94
CA GLN A 102 -16.16 5.70 4.46
C GLN A 102 -16.52 5.81 2.97
N ARG A 103 -17.13 6.92 2.55
CA ARG A 103 -17.50 7.16 1.15
C ARG A 103 -16.28 7.25 0.23
N LEU A 104 -15.28 8.05 0.59
CA LEU A 104 -14.04 8.19 -0.19
C LEU A 104 -13.31 6.84 -0.34
N LYS A 105 -13.29 6.03 0.73
CA LYS A 105 -12.71 4.69 0.71
C LYS A 105 -13.49 3.76 -0.24
N ALA A 106 -14.82 3.74 -0.15
CA ALA A 106 -15.65 2.91 -1.01
C ALA A 106 -15.48 3.25 -2.50
N GLU A 107 -15.40 4.53 -2.86
CA GLU A 107 -15.17 4.95 -4.24
C GLU A 107 -13.76 4.59 -4.73
N ARG A 108 -12.73 4.80 -3.89
CA ARG A 108 -11.37 4.35 -4.18
C ARG A 108 -11.33 2.84 -4.44
N ASP A 109 -11.96 2.05 -3.59
CA ASP A 109 -11.99 0.60 -3.71
C ASP A 109 -12.73 0.15 -4.98
N GLY A 110 -13.82 0.84 -5.34
CA GLY A 110 -14.53 0.65 -6.61
C GLY A 110 -13.65 0.96 -7.83
N ILE A 111 -12.94 2.10 -7.85
CA ILE A 111 -12.01 2.46 -8.93
C ILE A 111 -10.87 1.44 -9.03
N ASN A 112 -10.29 1.03 -7.90
CA ASN A 112 -9.24 0.01 -7.86
C ASN A 112 -9.73 -1.33 -8.43
N HIS A 113 -10.98 -1.72 -8.11
CA HIS A 113 -11.59 -2.91 -8.67
C HIS A 113 -11.73 -2.83 -10.20
N LEU A 114 -12.21 -1.70 -10.73
CA LEU A 114 -12.32 -1.49 -12.18
C LEU A 114 -10.95 -1.51 -12.88
N ILE A 115 -9.91 -0.95 -12.26
CA ILE A 115 -8.53 -1.02 -12.76
C ILE A 115 -8.04 -2.47 -12.79
N ALA A 116 -8.32 -3.25 -11.75
CA ALA A 116 -7.93 -4.66 -11.69
C ALA A 116 -8.59 -5.49 -12.80
N LEU A 117 -9.89 -5.27 -13.07
CA LEU A 117 -10.61 -5.91 -14.17
C LEU A 117 -10.03 -5.53 -15.54
N ARG A 118 -9.79 -4.23 -15.77
CA ARG A 118 -9.21 -3.73 -17.04
C ARG A 118 -7.83 -4.34 -17.31
N ASP A 119 -7.01 -4.45 -16.27
CA ASP A 119 -5.62 -4.90 -16.38
C ASP A 119 -5.47 -6.44 -16.27
N ASN A 120 -6.57 -7.20 -16.21
CA ASN A 120 -6.58 -8.65 -15.97
C ASN A 120 -5.72 -9.08 -14.76
N LYS A 121 -5.74 -8.27 -13.70
CA LYS A 121 -4.95 -8.55 -12.49
C LYS A 121 -5.70 -9.62 -11.68
N PRO A 122 -5.09 -10.78 -11.43
CA PRO A 122 -5.73 -11.81 -10.62
C PRO A 122 -5.94 -11.26 -9.20
N LYS A 123 -7.08 -11.58 -8.60
CA LYS A 123 -7.44 -11.15 -7.24
C LYS A 123 -6.46 -11.68 -6.19
N GLU A 124 -5.89 -12.85 -6.46
CA GLU A 124 -4.88 -13.49 -5.65
C GLU A 124 -3.65 -13.79 -6.51
N SER A 125 -2.47 -13.59 -5.94
CA SER A 125 -1.20 -14.02 -6.49
C SER A 125 -1.16 -15.54 -6.64
N LEU A 126 -0.24 -16.04 -7.46
CA LEU A 126 -0.10 -17.49 -7.63
C LEU A 126 0.39 -18.14 -6.31
N PRO A 127 -0.10 -19.35 -5.98
CA PRO A 127 0.38 -20.10 -4.83
C PRO A 127 1.77 -20.68 -5.09
N GLY A 128 2.65 -20.62 -4.09
CA GLY A 128 4.00 -21.20 -4.13
C GLY A 128 5.04 -20.37 -3.41
N ASP A 129 6.20 -20.98 -3.18
CA ASP A 129 7.23 -20.46 -2.24
C ASP A 129 8.10 -19.34 -2.80
N SER A 130 8.24 -19.24 -4.13
CA SER A 130 9.11 -18.26 -4.79
C SER A 130 8.47 -17.79 -6.09
N ILE A 131 7.70 -16.71 -6.01
CA ILE A 131 6.84 -16.26 -7.11
C ILE A 131 7.02 -14.77 -7.37
N ASP A 132 7.02 -14.39 -8.64
CA ASP A 132 6.90 -12.99 -9.05
C ASP A 132 5.45 -12.57 -8.89
N VAL A 133 5.19 -11.71 -7.91
CA VAL A 133 3.87 -11.15 -7.61
C VAL A 133 3.67 -9.78 -8.26
N TRP A 134 4.56 -9.37 -9.16
CA TRP A 134 4.43 -8.12 -9.89
C TRP A 134 3.23 -8.15 -10.85
N ILE A 135 2.33 -7.17 -10.68
CA ILE A 135 1.12 -7.01 -11.47
C ILE A 135 1.21 -5.87 -12.51
N GLY A 136 2.30 -5.10 -12.49
CA GLY A 136 2.50 -3.96 -13.39
C GLY A 136 3.09 -4.35 -14.73
N ARG A 137 3.37 -3.36 -15.58
CA ARG A 137 4.19 -3.61 -16.77
C ARG A 137 5.61 -3.93 -16.32
N HIS A 138 6.31 -4.79 -17.04
CA HIS A 138 7.71 -5.08 -16.74
C HIS A 138 8.68 -4.04 -17.32
N ILE A 139 8.15 -3.03 -18.03
CA ILE A 139 8.90 -1.97 -18.69
C ILE A 139 8.12 -0.64 -18.63
N TYR A 140 8.82 0.43 -18.27
CA TYR A 140 8.34 1.81 -18.32
C TYR A 140 9.43 2.71 -18.89
N HIS A 141 8.99 3.74 -19.61
CA HIS A 141 9.82 4.85 -20.03
C HIS A 141 9.43 6.04 -19.17
N LEU A 142 10.38 6.57 -18.39
CA LEU A 142 10.15 7.73 -17.54
C LEU A 142 10.96 8.90 -18.06
N THR A 143 10.37 10.09 -18.04
CA THR A 143 11.07 11.34 -18.37
C THR A 143 11.00 12.29 -17.18
N GLY A 144 11.90 13.27 -17.13
CA GLY A 144 11.84 14.34 -16.12
C GLY A 144 10.66 15.31 -16.32
N MET A 145 9.56 14.93 -16.98
CA MET A 145 8.39 15.78 -17.24
C MET A 145 7.18 15.33 -16.42
N SER A 146 6.27 16.25 -16.08
CA SER A 146 5.24 16.04 -15.05
C SER A 146 4.24 14.88 -15.31
N LEU A 147 4.12 14.37 -16.53
CA LEU A 147 3.13 13.33 -16.88
C LEU A 147 3.69 11.90 -16.81
N ASP A 148 5.00 11.72 -16.92
CA ASP A 148 5.65 10.41 -17.01
C ASP A 148 6.93 10.34 -16.17
N ASN A 149 7.04 11.16 -15.13
CA ASN A 149 8.17 11.18 -14.22
C ASN A 149 8.07 10.22 -13.03
N LYS A 150 6.96 9.48 -12.90
CA LYS A 150 6.77 8.55 -11.79
C LYS A 150 6.11 7.24 -12.21
N LEU A 151 6.61 6.15 -11.64
CA LEU A 151 5.93 4.87 -11.53
C LEU A 151 5.52 4.71 -10.08
N THR A 152 4.26 4.41 -9.81
CA THR A 152 3.76 4.09 -8.47
C THR A 152 2.99 2.78 -8.51
N PHE A 153 3.13 1.96 -7.48
CA PHE A 153 2.32 0.76 -7.31
C PHE A 153 1.86 0.59 -5.86
N ALA A 154 0.70 -0.03 -5.71
CA ALA A 154 0.19 -0.55 -4.46
C ALA A 154 -0.35 -1.95 -4.74
N LEU A 155 0.16 -2.93 -4.01
CA LEU A 155 -0.21 -4.33 -4.10
C LEU A 155 -0.82 -4.71 -2.73
N PRO A 156 -2.14 -4.92 -2.65
CA PRO A 156 -2.75 -5.42 -1.42
C PRO A 156 -2.25 -6.83 -1.14
N SER A 157 -2.13 -7.16 0.15
CA SER A 157 -1.90 -8.54 0.56
C SER A 157 -3.12 -9.40 0.23
N ASP A 158 -2.86 -10.66 -0.11
CA ASP A 158 -3.85 -11.69 -0.40
C ASP A 158 -3.61 -12.93 0.47
N THR A 159 -4.42 -13.97 0.26
CA THR A 159 -4.37 -15.22 1.02
C THR A 159 -3.05 -15.99 0.88
N ASN A 160 -2.26 -15.71 -0.16
CA ASN A 160 -0.97 -16.33 -0.42
C ASN A 160 0.20 -15.54 0.16
N PHE A 161 0.00 -14.38 0.76
CA PHE A 161 1.04 -13.73 1.57
C PHE A 161 0.99 -14.27 3.00
N LYS A 162 2.17 -14.60 3.54
CA LYS A 162 2.32 -15.10 4.90
C LYS A 162 3.14 -14.15 5.73
N ASP A 163 2.99 -14.29 7.04
CA ASP A 163 3.88 -13.66 8.01
C ASP A 163 5.32 -14.04 7.67
N ARG A 164 6.22 -13.06 7.79
CA ARG A 164 7.68 -13.22 7.59
C ARG A 164 8.11 -13.47 6.15
N ASP A 165 7.22 -13.30 5.18
CA ASP A 165 7.59 -13.31 3.77
C ASP A 165 8.65 -12.26 3.48
N THR A 166 9.64 -12.65 2.68
CA THR A 166 10.64 -11.72 2.15
C THR A 166 10.21 -11.24 0.78
N LEU A 167 10.14 -9.92 0.62
CA LEU A 167 9.78 -9.28 -0.64
C LEU A 167 11.01 -8.61 -1.25
N LYS A 168 11.32 -8.98 -2.48
CA LYS A 168 12.48 -8.51 -3.23
C LYS A 168 12.03 -7.83 -4.52
N TRP A 169 12.05 -6.51 -4.52
CA TRP A 169 11.73 -5.70 -5.70
C TRP A 169 13.00 -5.39 -6.49
N THR A 170 13.06 -5.91 -7.71
CA THR A 170 14.21 -5.79 -8.60
C THR A 170 13.81 -5.00 -9.84
N VAL A 171 14.64 -4.01 -10.20
CA VAL A 171 14.41 -3.15 -11.37
C VAL A 171 15.73 -2.90 -12.07
N ARG A 172 15.75 -2.99 -13.40
CA ARG A 172 16.90 -2.56 -14.21
C ARG A 172 16.69 -1.14 -14.73
N PHE A 173 17.63 -0.27 -14.43
CA PHE A 173 17.67 1.11 -14.89
C PHE A 173 18.65 1.25 -16.04
N ARG A 174 18.22 1.95 -17.10
CA ARG A 174 19.04 2.28 -18.27
C ARG A 174 18.91 3.77 -18.59
N PHE A 175 19.99 4.49 -18.36
CA PHE A 175 20.12 5.89 -18.73
C PHE A 175 20.48 6.00 -20.21
N LEU A 176 19.60 6.59 -21.02
CA LEU A 176 19.78 6.66 -22.47
C LEU A 176 20.66 7.84 -22.90
N ASN A 177 20.58 8.97 -22.19
CA ASN A 177 21.24 10.23 -22.54
C ASN A 177 22.27 10.67 -21.48
N GLY A 178 23.00 9.70 -20.92
CA GLY A 178 23.96 9.95 -19.83
C GLY A 178 23.32 9.93 -18.44
N VAL A 179 24.17 9.90 -17.41
CA VAL A 179 23.74 9.84 -16.01
C VAL A 179 23.36 11.26 -15.54
N PRO A 180 22.16 11.46 -14.97
CA PRO A 180 21.75 12.75 -14.43
C PRO A 180 22.60 13.14 -13.21
N ASP A 181 22.70 14.44 -12.97
CA ASP A 181 23.34 14.96 -11.75
C ASP A 181 22.69 14.36 -10.49
N SER A 182 23.46 14.25 -9.40
CA SER A 182 23.04 13.59 -8.16
C SER A 182 21.75 14.16 -7.56
N LEU A 183 21.49 15.46 -7.77
CA LEU A 183 20.25 16.15 -7.35
C LEU A 183 19.01 15.67 -8.13
N HIS A 184 19.20 15.28 -9.39
CA HIS A 184 18.13 14.83 -10.29
C HIS A 184 18.16 13.31 -10.53
N ALA A 185 18.95 12.58 -9.74
CA ALA A 185 19.03 11.13 -9.81
C ALA A 185 17.66 10.51 -9.44
N PRO A 186 17.21 9.47 -10.18
CA PRO A 186 15.98 8.76 -9.85
C PRO A 186 16.00 8.18 -8.44
N LEU A 187 14.83 8.12 -7.82
CA LEU A 187 14.60 7.52 -6.52
C LEU A 187 13.70 6.31 -6.68
N MET A 188 14.13 5.18 -6.13
CA MET A 188 13.35 3.94 -6.02
C MET A 188 13.07 3.71 -4.54
N ALA A 189 11.81 3.56 -4.14
CA ALA A 189 11.46 3.30 -2.75
C ALA A 189 10.38 2.22 -2.66
N MET A 190 10.51 1.36 -1.67
CA MET A 190 9.50 0.36 -1.33
C MET A 190 9.16 0.44 0.15
N GLN A 191 7.88 0.25 0.45
CA GLN A 191 7.35 0.19 1.80
C GLN A 191 6.41 -1.01 1.92
N ILE A 192 6.51 -1.72 3.05
CA ILE A 192 5.55 -2.75 3.45
C ILE A 192 4.79 -2.22 4.66
N LEU A 193 3.46 -2.21 4.55
CA LEU A 193 2.55 -1.97 5.66
C LEU A 193 2.19 -3.32 6.28
N TYR A 194 2.60 -3.51 7.53
CA TYR A 194 2.24 -4.68 8.32
C TYR A 194 1.06 -4.39 9.25
N ALA A 195 0.60 -5.42 9.96
CA ALA A 195 -0.46 -5.28 10.94
C ALA A 195 -0.13 -4.29 12.06
N LYS A 196 1.12 -4.32 12.56
CA LYS A 196 1.58 -3.54 13.71
C LYS A 196 2.31 -2.25 13.34
N ASP A 197 3.08 -2.24 12.26
CA ASP A 197 3.93 -1.11 11.86
C ASP A 197 4.25 -1.12 10.35
N THR A 198 5.10 -0.20 9.90
CA THR A 198 5.58 -0.10 8.52
C THR A 198 7.10 -0.25 8.45
N LEU A 199 7.57 -0.84 7.35
CA LEU A 199 9.00 -0.92 7.04
C LEU A 199 9.25 -0.35 5.64
N ASN A 200 10.31 0.43 5.46
CA ASN A 200 10.64 1.04 4.18
C ASN A 200 12.14 0.99 3.89
N ASP A 201 12.49 1.05 2.60
CA ASP A 201 13.84 1.29 2.11
C ASP A 201 13.76 2.14 0.85
N MET A 202 14.78 2.97 0.62
CA MET A 202 14.87 3.90 -0.49
C MET A 202 16.29 3.94 -1.04
N ARG A 203 16.39 3.94 -2.37
CA ARG A 203 17.66 3.98 -3.10
C ARG A 203 17.65 5.11 -4.12
N ARG A 204 18.76 5.83 -4.17
CA ARG A 204 19.05 6.80 -5.22
C ARG A 204 19.85 6.12 -6.32
N ILE A 205 19.34 6.15 -7.53
CA ILE A 205 19.90 5.43 -8.67
C ILE A 205 20.91 6.33 -9.37
N LYS A 206 22.19 6.04 -9.16
CA LYS A 206 23.29 6.86 -9.66
C LYS A 206 23.86 6.39 -11.00
N GLN A 207 23.51 5.20 -11.46
CA GLN A 207 24.07 4.63 -12.68
C GLN A 207 23.16 3.57 -13.28
N SER A 208 23.37 3.26 -14.57
CA SER A 208 22.68 2.15 -15.24
C SER A 208 23.05 0.84 -14.56
N GLY A 209 22.05 0.01 -14.27
CA GLY A 209 22.27 -1.22 -13.51
C GLY A 209 20.98 -1.83 -13.01
N THR A 210 21.11 -3.02 -12.43
CA THR A 210 20.02 -3.66 -11.72
C THR A 210 20.10 -3.25 -10.26
N GLU A 211 19.03 -2.66 -9.76
CA GLU A 211 18.88 -2.25 -8.38
C GLU A 211 17.83 -3.14 -7.71
N THR A 212 17.99 -3.36 -6.42
CA THR A 212 17.12 -4.24 -5.67
C THR A 212 16.88 -3.71 -4.27
N ILE A 213 15.61 -3.70 -3.87
CA ILE A 213 15.17 -3.46 -2.50
C ILE A 213 14.61 -4.78 -1.97
N SER A 214 15.11 -5.22 -0.81
CA SER A 214 14.67 -6.44 -0.14
C SER A 214 14.19 -6.09 1.26
N LEU A 215 12.94 -6.40 1.57
CA LEU A 215 12.32 -6.09 2.85
C LEU A 215 11.66 -7.35 3.42
N PHE A 216 11.79 -7.53 4.72
CA PHE A 216 11.16 -8.60 5.50
C PHE A 216 11.03 -8.13 6.95
N ALA A 217 10.15 -8.75 7.72
CA ALA A 217 10.03 -8.50 9.14
C ALA A 217 9.56 -9.76 9.87
N ASP A 218 10.19 -10.07 10.99
CA ASP A 218 9.86 -11.27 11.77
C ASP A 218 8.69 -11.05 12.74
N THR A 219 8.52 -9.84 13.27
CA THR A 219 7.66 -9.58 14.44
C THR A 219 6.48 -8.62 14.18
N LEU A 220 6.40 -8.05 12.98
CA LEU A 220 5.43 -7.00 12.63
C LEU A 220 4.04 -7.53 12.26
N GLY A 221 3.88 -8.86 12.17
CA GLY A 221 2.63 -9.57 11.87
C GLY A 221 2.33 -9.65 10.38
N GLU A 222 1.05 -9.80 10.04
CA GLU A 222 0.58 -9.96 8.66
C GLU A 222 0.93 -8.76 7.78
N ILE A 223 1.35 -9.05 6.55
CA ILE A 223 1.49 -8.06 5.49
C ILE A 223 0.07 -7.61 5.11
N LYS A 224 -0.18 -6.30 5.11
CA LYS A 224 -1.47 -5.72 4.67
C LYS A 224 -1.39 -5.18 3.25
N GLU A 225 -0.30 -4.49 2.93
CA GLU A 225 -0.13 -3.85 1.64
C GLU A 225 1.34 -3.55 1.38
N ILE A 226 1.74 -3.63 0.11
CA ILE A 226 3.08 -3.31 -0.36
C ILE A 226 2.95 -2.13 -1.30
N ARG A 227 3.71 -1.07 -1.05
CA ARG A 227 3.71 0.14 -1.86
C ARG A 227 5.11 0.43 -2.34
N GLY A 228 5.21 1.07 -3.49
CA GLY A 228 6.49 1.57 -3.93
C GLY A 228 6.36 2.55 -5.07
N PHE A 229 7.46 3.25 -5.32
CA PHE A 229 7.54 4.17 -6.43
C PHE A 229 8.94 4.23 -7.01
N ILE A 230 8.99 4.58 -8.29
CA ILE A 230 10.17 5.12 -8.94
C ILE A 230 9.82 6.55 -9.31
N TYR A 231 10.58 7.52 -8.82
CA TYR A 231 10.40 8.92 -9.12
C TYR A 231 11.65 9.46 -9.80
N TYR A 232 11.46 10.11 -10.93
CA TYR A 232 12.51 10.81 -11.64
C TYR A 232 12.28 12.32 -11.50
N PRO A 233 13.09 13.05 -10.72
CA PRO A 233 12.89 14.48 -10.51
C PRO A 233 12.78 15.27 -11.81
N VAL A 234 11.94 16.30 -11.80
CA VAL A 234 11.74 17.17 -12.97
C VAL A 234 13.08 17.76 -13.41
N GLN A 235 13.34 17.72 -14.70
CA GLN A 235 14.59 18.22 -15.28
C GLN A 235 14.34 19.35 -16.27
N THR A 236 15.33 20.24 -16.42
CA THR A 236 15.33 21.30 -17.44
C THR A 236 15.57 20.75 -18.85
N SER A 237 16.28 19.62 -18.97
CA SER A 237 16.50 18.92 -20.24
C SER A 237 15.72 17.61 -20.29
N ALA A 238 15.20 17.26 -21.47
CA ALA A 238 14.52 15.98 -21.71
C ALA A 238 15.50 14.80 -21.65
N GLN A 239 15.82 14.36 -20.44
CA GLN A 239 16.49 13.09 -20.20
C GLN A 239 15.43 12.01 -19.96
N SER A 240 15.71 10.84 -20.51
CA SER A 240 14.84 9.68 -20.42
C SER A 240 15.57 8.52 -19.76
N ILE A 241 14.87 7.85 -18.86
CA ILE A 241 15.31 6.59 -18.27
C ILE A 241 14.36 5.48 -18.69
N LEU A 242 14.93 4.35 -19.11
CA LEU A 242 14.18 3.14 -19.31
C LEU A 242 14.31 2.28 -18.06
N THR A 243 13.18 1.97 -17.44
CA THR A 243 13.09 1.01 -16.34
C THR A 243 12.48 -0.27 -16.87
N ASP A 244 13.20 -1.38 -16.74
CA ASP A 244 12.75 -2.64 -17.29
C ASP A 244 13.15 -3.84 -16.44
N ARG A 245 12.66 -5.03 -16.82
CA ARG A 245 12.80 -6.25 -16.01
C ARG A 245 12.35 -6.03 -14.57
N ILE A 246 11.26 -5.29 -14.41
CA ILE A 246 10.67 -5.03 -13.10
C ILE A 246 10.06 -6.35 -12.61
N SER A 247 10.43 -6.79 -11.43
CA SER A 247 9.90 -7.99 -10.79
C SER A 247 9.81 -7.79 -9.29
N LEU A 248 8.77 -8.33 -8.67
CA LEU A 248 8.60 -8.33 -7.22
C LEU A 248 8.49 -9.77 -6.76
N MET A 249 9.61 -10.33 -6.31
CA MET A 249 9.64 -11.72 -5.86
C MET A 249 9.19 -11.81 -4.41
N ARG A 250 8.22 -12.69 -4.13
CA ARG A 250 7.86 -13.13 -2.78
C ARG A 250 8.57 -14.45 -2.48
N TYR A 251 9.20 -14.52 -1.31
CA TYR A 251 9.78 -15.73 -0.76
C TYR A 251 9.12 -16.06 0.58
N HIS A 252 8.55 -17.26 0.70
CA HIS A 252 8.04 -17.74 1.98
C HIS A 252 9.19 -18.05 2.95
N ALA A 253 9.03 -17.66 4.22
CA ALA A 253 9.91 -18.12 5.27
C ALA A 253 9.75 -19.65 5.44
N THR A 254 10.84 -20.40 5.30
CA THR A 254 10.85 -21.87 5.38
C THR A 254 11.32 -22.39 6.73
N ASP A 255 11.57 -21.50 7.70
CA ASP A 255 12.13 -21.89 8.99
C ASP A 255 11.05 -22.41 9.94
N THR A 256 11.41 -23.43 10.72
CA THR A 256 10.50 -24.11 11.66
C THR A 256 10.40 -23.42 13.01
N LEU A 257 11.02 -22.23 13.17
CA LEU A 257 11.20 -21.55 14.47
C LEU A 257 9.89 -21.29 15.24
N PHE A 258 8.75 -21.19 14.55
CA PHE A 258 7.43 -20.99 15.15
C PHE A 258 6.43 -22.12 14.87
N ASN A 259 6.86 -23.20 14.22
CA ASN A 259 6.01 -24.37 13.97
C ASN A 259 6.02 -25.38 15.14
N ALA A 260 6.95 -25.22 16.10
CA ALA A 260 7.08 -26.11 17.26
C ALA A 260 5.88 -26.06 18.23
N ASP A 261 5.13 -24.96 18.25
CA ASP A 261 4.00 -24.78 19.19
C ASP A 261 2.69 -25.44 18.71
N LYS A 262 2.59 -25.83 17.43
CA LYS A 262 1.41 -26.53 16.90
C LYS A 262 1.48 -28.05 17.01
N GLU A 263 2.67 -28.61 17.20
CA GLU A 263 2.86 -30.06 17.25
C GLU A 263 2.87 -30.61 18.69
N SER A 264 3.20 -29.78 19.69
CA SER A 264 3.28 -30.16 21.10
C SER A 264 1.94 -30.19 21.86
N LEU A 265 0.83 -29.80 21.23
CA LEU A 265 -0.52 -29.80 21.83
C LEU A 265 -1.49 -30.84 21.24
N LYS A 266 -0.98 -31.86 20.56
CA LYS A 266 -1.76 -33.09 20.35
C LYS A 266 -1.52 -34.01 21.53
N THR A 267 -2.42 -33.97 22.51
CA THR A 267 -2.56 -35.04 23.51
C THR A 267 -2.68 -36.36 22.78
N THR A 268 -1.61 -37.15 22.87
CA THR A 268 -1.54 -38.53 22.44
C THR A 268 -2.49 -39.35 23.31
N ASP A 269 -3.59 -39.83 22.74
CA ASP A 269 -4.28 -40.98 23.27
C ASP A 269 -3.38 -42.22 23.13
N ASP A 270 -3.24 -42.92 24.25
CA ASP A 270 -2.47 -44.13 24.45
C ASP A 270 -2.64 -45.14 23.32
N LYS A 271 -1.51 -45.64 22.79
CA LYS A 271 -1.27 -47.08 22.68
C LYS A 271 0.18 -47.43 22.35
N ALA A 272 0.64 -48.39 23.14
CA ALA A 272 1.68 -49.39 22.85
C ALA A 272 3.14 -48.93 22.92
N VAL A 273 3.64 -48.98 24.16
CA VAL A 273 5.00 -49.42 24.49
C VAL A 273 5.35 -50.69 23.72
N LYS A 274 6.41 -50.65 22.90
CA LYS A 274 7.43 -51.71 22.86
C LYS A 274 8.81 -51.08 22.69
N LYS A 275 9.66 -51.36 23.68
CA LYS A 275 11.11 -51.18 23.64
C LYS A 275 11.69 -52.02 22.51
N ASP A 276 12.69 -51.49 21.80
CA ASP A 276 14.02 -52.07 21.93
C ASP A 276 15.12 -51.06 21.60
N THR A 277 16.10 -51.13 22.49
CA THR A 277 17.38 -50.45 22.62
C THR A 277 18.23 -50.59 21.35
N VAL A 278 19.00 -49.56 20.96
CA VAL A 278 20.47 -49.61 20.94
C VAL A 278 21.08 -48.24 20.63
N LEU A 279 22.14 -48.02 21.41
CA LEU A 279 23.03 -46.90 21.59
C LEU A 279 23.81 -46.52 20.33
N SER A 280 24.09 -45.22 20.26
CA SER A 280 24.99 -44.50 19.37
C SER A 280 26.42 -45.05 19.29
N LYS A 281 27.00 -45.04 18.07
CA LYS A 281 28.33 -44.44 17.83
C LYS A 281 28.56 -44.16 16.33
N PRO A 282 29.26 -43.06 15.97
CA PRO A 282 29.54 -42.68 14.59
C PRO A 282 30.92 -43.20 14.14
N ALA A 283 31.00 -43.53 12.86
CA ALA A 283 32.22 -43.66 12.07
C ALA A 283 31.77 -43.65 10.60
N GLU A 284 32.52 -43.25 9.59
CA GLU A 284 33.73 -42.48 9.36
C GLU A 284 33.86 -42.51 7.82
N VAL A 285 34.47 -41.49 7.24
CA VAL A 285 34.60 -41.34 5.78
C VAL A 285 35.40 -42.50 5.16
N LYS A 286 34.92 -43.01 4.02
CA LYS A 286 35.76 -43.71 3.03
C LYS A 286 35.50 -43.14 1.64
N GLU A 287 36.54 -42.51 1.09
CA GLU A 287 36.74 -42.32 -0.35
C GLU A 287 37.22 -43.62 -1.02
N GLN A 288 37.13 -43.63 -2.35
CA GLN A 288 37.52 -44.63 -3.38
C GLN A 288 36.31 -45.25 -4.09
N ASP A 289 36.23 -45.38 -5.41
CA ASP A 289 37.06 -44.87 -6.50
C ASP A 289 36.21 -44.94 -7.80
N VAL A 290 36.70 -44.24 -8.82
CA VAL A 290 36.11 -43.99 -10.14
C VAL A 290 35.71 -45.27 -10.91
N GLU A 291 34.49 -45.31 -11.44
CA GLU A 291 34.22 -46.00 -12.71
C GLU A 291 33.23 -45.22 -13.58
N GLN A 292 33.69 -44.93 -14.81
CA GLN A 292 32.97 -44.19 -15.85
C GLN A 292 31.70 -44.90 -16.27
N ASN A 293 30.58 -44.17 -16.37
CA ASN A 293 29.56 -44.52 -17.33
C ASN A 293 28.95 -43.28 -18.00
N ASN A 294 29.12 -43.26 -19.32
CA ASN A 294 28.75 -42.20 -20.24
C ASN A 294 27.22 -42.06 -20.35
N ALA A 295 26.70 -40.86 -20.10
CA ALA A 295 25.39 -40.44 -20.60
C ALA A 295 25.43 -38.97 -21.05
N ARG A 296 24.95 -38.75 -22.27
CA ARG A 296 25.17 -37.60 -23.15
C ARG A 296 24.50 -36.31 -22.65
N ARG A 297 25.22 -35.19 -22.81
CA ARG A 297 24.78 -33.80 -22.59
C ARG A 297 24.10 -33.27 -23.87
N PRO A 298 22.93 -32.59 -23.82
CA PRO A 298 22.37 -31.93 -24.99
C PRO A 298 23.17 -30.64 -25.32
N GLU A 299 23.51 -30.50 -26.59
CA GLU A 299 24.36 -29.43 -27.15
C GLU A 299 23.74 -28.02 -27.07
N MET A 300 24.63 -27.04 -26.92
CA MET A 300 24.36 -25.61 -26.99
C MET A 300 23.88 -25.19 -28.39
N ARG A 301 22.85 -24.33 -28.45
CA ARG A 301 22.46 -23.62 -29.68
C ARG A 301 23.55 -22.63 -30.12
N PRO A 302 23.94 -22.57 -31.41
CA PRO A 302 24.93 -21.62 -31.90
C PRO A 302 24.37 -20.19 -32.02
N ARG A 303 25.25 -19.20 -31.75
CA ARG A 303 24.99 -17.76 -31.76
C ARG A 303 25.02 -17.19 -33.20
N PRO A 304 24.14 -16.24 -33.60
CA PRO A 304 24.18 -15.65 -34.94
C PRO A 304 25.41 -14.74 -35.14
N ARG A 305 26.11 -14.85 -36.28
CA ARG A 305 27.18 -13.94 -36.71
C ARG A 305 26.59 -12.73 -37.45
N LEU A 306 27.08 -11.52 -37.13
CA LEU A 306 26.80 -10.29 -37.87
C LEU A 306 27.38 -10.38 -39.30
N ARG A 307 26.57 -10.01 -40.30
CA ARG A 307 27.03 -9.71 -41.65
C ARG A 307 27.68 -8.33 -41.66
N GLN A 308 28.94 -8.26 -42.11
CA GLN A 308 29.57 -7.00 -42.49
C GLN A 308 29.08 -6.60 -43.89
N THR A 309 28.42 -5.46 -43.99
CA THR A 309 28.19 -4.76 -45.26
C THR A 309 29.48 -4.03 -45.63
N THR A 310 30.07 -4.38 -46.77
CA THR A 310 31.11 -3.59 -47.42
C THR A 310 30.45 -2.76 -48.52
N GLU A 311 30.68 -1.45 -48.45
CA GLU A 311 30.41 -0.50 -49.53
C GLU A 311 31.34 -0.77 -50.72
N LYS A 312 30.77 -0.71 -51.93
CA LYS A 312 31.38 -0.16 -53.14
C LYS A 312 30.28 0.22 -54.12
#